data_AF-A0A4V5TMT0-F1
#
_entry.id   AF-A0A4V5TMT0-F1
#
_cell.length_a   1.000
_cell.length_b   1.000
_cell.length_c   1.000
_cell.angle_alpha   90.00
_cell.angle_beta   90.00
_cell.angle_gamma   90.00
#
_symmetry.space_group_name_H-M   'P 1'
#
loop_
_entity.id
_entity.type
_entity.pdbx_description
1 polymer ?
#
loop_
_entity_poly.entity_id
_entity_poly.type
_entity_poly.pdbx_seq_one_letter_code
_entity_poly.pdbx_strand_id
1 'polypeptide(L)'
;MFGIGSTELLVFLVLPSIALGVWWLWMLIEALRVPGPRWTEAGHNQVLYVIGMFLIGWLGTLLYVLIPRKDLKAHGGTTPL
;
A
#
# COMPACT_ATOMS: atom_id res chain seq x y z
N MET A 1 -10.12 16.73 23.65
CA MET A 1 -10.70 15.48 23.10
C MET A 1 -10.93 15.72 21.61
N PHE A 2 -9.97 15.39 20.75
CA PHE A 2 -10.17 15.47 19.30
C PHE A 2 -10.87 14.20 18.86
N GLY A 3 -12.20 14.21 18.88
CA GLY A 3 -12.98 13.15 18.25
C GLY A 3 -12.86 13.33 16.75
N ILE A 4 -11.92 12.62 16.12
CA ILE A 4 -11.96 12.45 14.66
C ILE A 4 -13.25 11.67 14.39
N GLY A 5 -14.26 12.34 13.84
CA GLY A 5 -15.48 11.69 13.42
C GLY A 5 -15.17 10.71 12.28
N SER A 6 -16.03 9.71 12.13
CA SER A 6 -15.93 8.71 11.06
C SER A 6 -15.85 9.35 9.67
N THR A 7 -16.43 10.54 9.50
CA THR A 7 -16.43 11.32 8.26
C THR A 7 -15.05 11.91 7.96
N GLU A 8 -14.39 12.54 8.93
CA GLU A 8 -13.05 13.09 8.79
C GLU A 8 -12.04 11.99 8.50
N LEU A 9 -12.17 10.84 9.15
CA LEU A 9 -11.31 9.68 8.89
C LEU A 9 -11.48 9.18 7.44
N LEU A 10 -12.70 9.18 6.92
CA LEU A 10 -12.98 8.82 5.52
C LEU A 10 -12.33 9.81 4.55
N VAL A 11 -12.47 11.10 4.80
CA VAL A 11 -11.94 12.15 3.91
C VAL A 11 -10.41 12.21 3.95
N PHE A 12 -9.79 12.14 5.13
CA PHE A 12 -8.35 12.32 5.29
C PHE A 12 -7.54 11.05 5.05
N LEU A 13 -8.12 9.87 5.28
CA LEU A 13 -7.40 8.60 5.17
C LEU A 13 -7.86 7.79 3.96
N VAL A 14 -9.17 7.56 3.82
CA VAL A 14 -9.69 6.64 2.81
C VAL A 14 -9.56 7.23 1.41
N LEU A 15 -9.95 8.51 1.23
CA LEU A 15 -9.93 9.16 -0.08
C LEU A 15 -8.51 9.24 -0.68
N PRO A 16 -7.47 9.68 0.07
CA PRO A 16 -6.09 9.65 -0.42
C PRO A 16 -5.57 8.24 -0.64
N SER A 17 -5.95 7.27 0.20
CA SER A 17 -5.55 5.87 0.03
C SER A 17 -6.09 5.28 -1.28
N ILE A 18 -7.35 5.57 -1.62
CA ILE A 18 -7.94 5.16 -2.90
C ILE A 18 -7.20 5.83 -4.05
N ALA A 19 -6.97 7.15 -3.98
CA ALA A 19 -6.27 7.88 -5.03
C ALA A 19 -4.84 7.33 -5.26
N LEU A 20 -4.11 7.06 -4.18
CA LEU A 20 -2.78 6.43 -4.23
C LEU A 20 -2.84 5.02 -4.81
N GLY A 21 -3.85 4.22 -4.42
CA GLY A 21 -4.05 2.87 -4.96
C GLY A 21 -4.35 2.86 -6.46
N VAL A 22 -5.21 3.77 -6.93
CA VAL A 22 -5.51 3.94 -8.36
C VAL A 22 -4.28 4.40 -9.12
N TRP A 23 -3.54 5.39 -8.61
CA TRP A 23 -2.31 5.88 -9.22
C TRP A 23 -1.23 4.80 -9.30
N TRP A 24 -1.08 4.00 -8.24
CA TRP A 24 -0.16 2.86 -8.21
C TRP A 24 -0.50 1.82 -9.28
N LEU A 25 -1.78 1.44 -9.41
CA LEU A 25 -2.24 0.53 -10.47
C LEU A 25 -2.02 1.11 -11.87
N TRP A 26 -2.27 2.41 -12.04
CA TRP A 26 -2.05 3.08 -13.32
C TRP A 26 -0.58 2.96 -13.76
N MET A 27 0.35 3.26 -12.85
CA MET A 27 1.78 3.19 -13.12
C MET A 27 2.24 1.76 -13.43
N LEU A 28 1.65 0.76 -12.77
CA LEU A 28 1.91 -0.65 -13.09
C LEU A 28 1.44 -1.00 -14.51
N ILE A 29 0.23 -0.57 -14.89
CA ILE A 29 -0.31 -0.79 -16.24
C ILE A 29 0.57 -0.11 -17.29
N GLU A 30 0.98 1.13 -17.06
CA GLU A 30 1.88 1.86 -17.95
C GLU A 30 3.21 1.12 -18.10
N ALA A 31 3.79 0.66 -16.98
CA ALA A 31 5.03 -0.07 -17.00
C ALA A 31 4.95 -1.37 -17.81
N LEU A 32 3.82 -2.07 -17.75
CA LEU A 32 3.55 -3.29 -18.53
C LEU A 32 3.22 -3.01 -20.01
N ARG A 33 2.70 -1.83 -20.33
CA ARG A 33 2.43 -1.41 -21.71
C ARG A 33 3.70 -1.01 -22.47
N VAL A 34 4.72 -0.53 -21.78
CA VAL A 34 6.00 -0.18 -22.40
C VAL A 34 6.78 -1.46 -22.76
N PRO A 35 7.13 -1.68 -24.04
CA PRO A 35 7.86 -2.88 -24.46
C PRO A 35 9.22 -3.01 -23.78
N GLY A 36 9.58 -4.23 -23.37
CA GLY A 36 10.87 -4.54 -22.74
C GLY A 36 12.11 -3.94 -23.43
N PRO A 37 12.24 -3.94 -24.77
CA PRO A 37 13.39 -3.33 -25.45
C PRO A 37 13.60 -1.84 -25.09
N ARG A 38 12.52 -1.06 -24.92
CA ARG A 38 12.63 0.36 -24.54
C ARG A 38 13.16 0.54 -23.11
N TRP A 39 12.88 -0.40 -22.22
CA TRP A 39 13.46 -0.38 -20.87
C TRP A 39 14.97 -0.62 -20.93
N THR A 40 15.40 -1.61 -21.71
CA THR A 40 16.81 -1.95 -21.88
C THR A 40 17.58 -0.81 -22.55
N GLU A 41 17.01 -0.16 -23.57
CA GLU A 41 17.57 1.02 -24.21
C GLU A 41 17.76 2.19 -23.24
N ALA A 42 16.85 2.36 -22.28
CA ALA A 42 16.95 3.34 -21.21
C ALA A 42 17.89 2.90 -20.06
N GLY A 43 18.57 1.76 -20.17
CA GLY A 43 19.46 1.23 -19.12
C GLY A 43 18.71 0.70 -17.88
N HIS A 44 17.42 0.42 -18.01
CA HIS A 44 16.57 -0.04 -16.91
C HIS A 44 16.04 -1.45 -17.15
N ASN A 45 15.66 -2.13 -16.07
CA ASN A 45 15.04 -3.46 -16.14
C ASN A 45 13.57 -3.37 -15.71
N GLN A 46 12.67 -3.62 -16.67
CA GLN A 46 11.22 -3.61 -16.46
C GLN A 46 10.79 -4.56 -15.33
N VAL A 47 11.37 -5.76 -15.27
CA VAL A 47 11.04 -6.76 -14.25
C VAL A 47 11.43 -6.26 -12.87
N LEU A 48 12.62 -5.65 -12.75
CA LEU A 48 13.08 -5.09 -11.48
C LEU A 48 12.17 -3.94 -11.01
N TYR A 49 11.73 -3.09 -11.93
CA TYR A 49 10.78 -2.02 -11.63
C TYR A 49 9.43 -2.56 -11.13
N VAL A 50 8.87 -3.55 -11.83
CA VAL A 50 7.59 -4.19 -11.43
C VAL A 50 7.73 -4.88 -10.07
N ILE A 51 8.81 -5.63 -9.84
CA ILE A 51 9.08 -6.26 -8.54
C ILE A 51 9.19 -5.19 -7.44
N GLY A 52 9.89 -4.09 -7.70
CA GLY A 52 9.99 -2.96 -6.78
C GLY A 52 8.62 -2.38 -6.40
N MET A 53 7.73 -2.20 -7.38
CA MET A 53 6.35 -1.76 -7.13
C MET A 53 5.59 -2.71 -6.20
N PHE A 54 5.68 -4.02 -6.41
CA PHE A 54 5.03 -5.00 -5.56
C PHE A 54 5.57 -4.98 -4.13
N LEU A 55 6.89 -4.89 -3.96
CA LEU A 55 7.52 -4.86 -2.64
C LEU A 55 7.11 -3.61 -1.85
N ILE A 56 7.02 -2.44 -2.50
CA ILE A 56 6.56 -1.20 -1.85
C ILE A 56 5.10 -1.32 -1.41
N GLY A 57 4.22 -1.85 -2.27
CA GLY A 57 2.82 -2.08 -1.91
C GLY A 57 2.67 -3.06 -0.73
N TRP A 58 3.50 -4.10 -0.70
CA TRP A 58 3.47 -5.10 0.37
C TRP A 58 4.05 -4.59 1.70
N LEU A 59 4.96 -3.61 1.66
CA LEU A 59 5.56 -3.02 2.84
C LEU A 59 4.52 -2.38 3.77
N GLY A 60 3.48 -1.74 3.23
CA GLY A 60 2.38 -1.17 4.03
C GLY A 60 1.66 -2.23 4.87
N THR A 61 1.38 -3.39 4.26
CA THR A 61 0.78 -4.54 4.96
C THR A 61 1.73 -5.13 5.99
N LEU A 62 3.02 -5.22 5.67
CA LEU A 62 4.04 -5.74 6.59
C LEU A 62 4.12 -4.88 7.87
N LEU A 63 4.11 -3.55 7.72
CA LEU A 63 4.12 -2.62 8.85
C LEU A 63 2.89 -2.78 9.75
N TYR A 64 1.70 -2.99 9.19
CA TYR A 64 0.50 -3.29 9.98
C TYR A 64 0.62 -4.62 10.75
N VAL A 65 1.17 -5.66 10.12
CA VAL A 65 1.35 -6.96 10.78
C VAL A 65 2.37 -6.89 11.92
N LEU A 66 3.39 -6.03 11.81
CA LEU A 66 4.47 -5.94 12.79
C LEU A 66 4.19 -5.00 13.96
N ILE A 67 3.50 -3.87 13.70
CA ILE A 67 3.29 -2.82 14.71
C ILE A 67 1.99 -3.05 15.50
N PRO A 68 0.79 -2.76 14.97
CA PRO A 68 -0.44 -2.82 15.76
C PRO A 68 -0.91 -4.25 16.07
N ARG A 69 -0.59 -5.25 15.24
CA ARG A 69 -1.12 -6.62 15.41
C ARG A 69 -0.68 -7.27 16.74
N LYS A 70 0.53 -6.95 17.23
CA LYS A 70 1.05 -7.52 18.48
C LYS A 70 0.30 -6.96 19.69
N ASP A 71 0.10 -5.65 19.73
CA ASP A 71 -0.61 -4.99 20.83
C ASP A 71 -2.11 -5.32 20.84
N LEU A 72 -2.76 -5.39 19.67
CA LEU A 72 -4.18 -5.77 19.58
C LEU A 72 -4.43 -7.20 20.06
N LYS A 73 -3.50 -8.13 19.82
CA LYS A 73 -3.60 -9.50 20.35
C LYS A 73 -3.34 -9.56 21.86
N ALA A 74 -2.47 -8.71 22.38
CA ALA A 74 -2.19 -8.64 23.82
C ALA A 74 -3.37 -8.06 24.62
N HIS A 75 -4.15 -7.16 24.02
CA HIS A 75 -5.25 -6.46 24.69
C HIS A 75 -6.66 -6.98 24.32
N GLY A 76 -6.78 -7.84 23.30
CA GLY A 76 -8.06 -8.46 22.89
C GLY A 76 -8.46 -9.72 23.66
N GLY A 77 -7.76 -10.04 24.75
CA GLY A 77 -7.90 -11.30 25.47
C GLY A 77 -8.42 -11.18 26.89
N THR A 78 -9.57 -10.56 27.13
CA THR A 78 -10.40 -10.78 28.35
C THR A 78 -11.86 -10.35 28.12
N THR A 79 -12.62 -11.16 27.38
CA THR A 79 -14.08 -11.22 27.58
C THR A 79 -14.45 -12.68 27.78
N PRO A 80 -14.62 -13.17 29.03
CA PRO A 80 -15.28 -14.44 29.23
C PRO A 80 -16.74 -14.29 28.80
N LEU A 81 -17.21 -15.26 28.01
CA LEU A 81 -18.63 -15.45 27.66
C LEU A 81 -19.48 -15.67 28.91
#